data_AF-A0A6L4ZDR9-F1
#
_entry.id   AF-A0A6L4ZDR9-F1
#
_cell.length_a   1.000
_cell.length_b   1.000
_cell.length_c   1.000
_cell.angle_alpha   90.00
_cell.angle_beta   90.00
_cell.angle_gamma   90.00
#
_symmetry.space_group_name_H-M   'P 1'
#
loop_
_entity.id
_entity.type
_entity.pdbx_description
1 polymer ?
#
loop_
_entity_poly.entity_id
_entity_poly.type
_entity_poly.pdbx_seq_one_letter_code
_entity_poly.pdbx_strand_id
1 'polypeptide(L)'
;MNIRKLLTFGRKQFVWLSITFNIVLILLVFIFVLKYETEVYFSEQFYPMEYTTRDTVNFFWPDNNKMALSITFDDARISQIDSGGISILDKYDVKGTFYVSPENLAPHIDDWKRAIENGHEIGNHTTTHPCSVNFGWHRRKTLENYSLTDIYNDINTANKIIAEVLGVQPVSFAYPCGQTFVGMGVNAKSYVPLISSMFESGRLYSSGTVNPVFCDMAQLPAESIDNKSFEEILELIENARKKGQWLILTGHDVGEHNDTGYNLVTSKITLEAICKYASDPTNGIWIDNVHNIASYINDKRDEKPFIYLSEYKKPSGSLYSKLWSVCYISKMKIAYYKYKIGQKIKSL
;
A
#
# COMPACT_ATOMS: atom_id res chain seq x y z
N MET A 1 72.06 41.48 13.93
CA MET A 1 70.95 40.96 13.10
C MET A 1 69.71 40.80 13.98
N ASN A 2 68.60 41.45 13.64
CA ASN A 2 67.52 41.77 14.60
C ASN A 2 66.49 40.63 14.73
N ILE A 3 66.53 39.88 15.85
CA ILE A 3 65.73 38.67 16.13
C ILE A 3 64.21 38.91 15.96
N ARG A 4 63.73 40.15 16.21
CA ARG A 4 62.32 40.52 16.00
C ARG A 4 61.88 40.49 14.54
N LYS A 5 62.77 40.78 13.58
CA LYS A 5 62.46 40.71 12.13
C LYS A 5 62.38 39.26 11.64
N LEU A 6 63.19 38.35 12.19
CA LEU A 6 63.12 36.92 11.88
C LEU A 6 61.83 36.28 12.42
N LEU A 7 61.41 36.61 13.65
CA LEU A 7 60.18 36.09 14.24
C LEU A 7 58.91 36.55 13.53
N THR A 8 58.90 37.79 13.03
CA THR A 8 57.77 38.34 12.26
C THR A 8 57.72 37.81 10.83
N PHE A 9 58.86 37.55 10.20
CA PHE A 9 58.95 36.87 8.91
C PHE A 9 58.47 35.42 8.98
N GLY A 10 58.91 34.67 10.01
CA GLY A 10 58.46 33.29 10.25
C GLY A 10 56.96 33.17 10.55
N ARG A 11 56.38 34.11 11.33
CA ARG A 11 54.93 34.15 11.57
C ARG A 11 54.13 34.41 10.29
N LYS A 12 54.58 35.32 9.42
CA LYS A 12 53.91 35.56 8.13
C LYS A 12 53.97 34.32 7.24
N GLN A 13 55.13 33.68 7.12
CA GLN A 13 55.27 32.43 6.34
C GLN A 13 54.39 31.31 6.91
N PHE A 14 54.32 31.16 8.23
CA PHE A 14 53.46 30.16 8.87
C PHE A 14 51.96 30.41 8.63
N VAL A 15 51.53 31.68 8.65
CA VAL A 15 50.15 32.06 8.31
C VAL A 15 49.84 31.74 6.85
N TRP A 16 50.74 32.06 5.92
CA TRP A 16 50.56 31.73 4.51
C TRP A 16 50.52 30.21 4.26
N LEU A 17 51.40 29.44 4.91
CA LEU A 17 51.41 27.97 4.86
C LEU A 17 50.10 27.37 5.40
N SER A 18 49.58 27.89 6.52
CA SER A 18 48.30 27.47 7.09
C SER A 18 47.12 27.79 6.17
N ILE A 19 47.10 28.98 5.57
CA ILE A 19 46.05 29.36 4.61
C ILE A 19 46.08 28.45 3.39
N THR A 20 47.26 28.20 2.83
CA THR A 20 47.40 27.29 1.67
C THR A 20 47.00 25.86 2.01
N PHE A 21 47.36 25.36 3.20
CA PHE A 21 46.96 24.02 3.65
C PHE A 21 45.45 23.89 3.81
N ASN A 22 44.79 24.90 4.41
CA ASN A 22 43.34 24.90 4.57
C ASN A 22 42.61 25.00 3.22
N ILE A 23 43.12 25.79 2.26
CA ILE A 23 42.53 25.86 0.90
C ILE A 23 42.65 24.51 0.19
N VAL A 24 43.81 23.86 0.26
CA VAL A 24 44.01 22.52 -0.33
C VAL A 24 43.10 21.49 0.34
N LEU A 25 42.95 21.53 1.67
CA LEU A 25 42.05 20.63 2.39
C LEU A 25 40.59 20.82 1.98
N ILE A 26 40.13 22.08 1.87
CA ILE A 26 38.77 22.40 1.40
C ILE A 26 38.55 21.90 -0.03
N LEU A 27 39.52 22.11 -0.93
CA LEU A 27 39.45 21.62 -2.30
C LEU A 27 39.41 20.09 -2.36
N LEU A 28 40.20 19.39 -1.53
CA LEU A 28 40.17 17.93 -1.44
C LEU A 28 38.84 17.40 -0.90
N VAL A 29 38.26 18.05 0.12
CA VAL A 29 36.92 17.72 0.63
C VAL A 29 35.87 17.99 -0.44
N PHE A 30 35.95 19.10 -1.17
CA PHE A 30 35.01 19.43 -2.24
C PHE A 30 35.10 18.43 -3.41
N ILE A 31 36.30 18.04 -3.82
CA ILE A 31 36.53 16.99 -4.84
C ILE A 31 36.00 15.65 -4.33
N PHE A 32 36.21 15.30 -3.06
CA PHE A 32 35.68 14.08 -2.46
C PHE A 32 34.15 14.07 -2.44
N VAL A 33 33.52 15.19 -2.06
CA VAL A 33 32.05 15.35 -2.07
C VAL A 33 31.50 15.27 -3.49
N LEU A 34 32.11 15.97 -4.46
CA LEU A 34 31.71 15.89 -5.86
C LEU A 34 31.86 14.47 -6.42
N LYS A 35 32.94 13.77 -6.08
CA LYS A 35 33.15 12.37 -6.49
C LYS A 35 32.09 11.46 -5.86
N TYR A 36 31.78 11.65 -4.58
CA TYR A 36 30.72 10.91 -3.87
C TYR A 36 29.33 11.17 -4.48
N GLU A 37 29.01 12.43 -4.80
CA GLU A 37 27.75 12.75 -5.48
C GLU A 37 27.71 12.11 -6.86
N THR A 38 28.78 12.17 -7.66
CA THR A 38 28.80 11.53 -8.99
C THR A 38 28.76 10.00 -8.93
N GLU A 39 29.40 9.35 -7.95
CA GLU A 39 29.32 7.89 -7.77
C GLU A 39 27.92 7.48 -7.31
N VAL A 40 27.24 8.27 -6.47
CA VAL A 40 25.84 8.03 -6.07
C VAL A 40 24.86 8.28 -7.24
N TYR A 41 25.17 9.21 -8.15
CA TYR A 41 24.38 9.43 -9.37
C TYR A 41 24.65 8.39 -10.48
N PHE A 42 25.78 7.69 -10.48
CA PHE A 42 26.14 6.67 -11.47
C PHE A 42 26.10 5.21 -10.96
N SER A 43 25.83 4.99 -9.67
CA SER A 43 25.70 3.63 -9.09
C SER A 43 24.29 3.07 -9.10
N GLU A 44 23.39 3.56 -9.94
CA GLU A 44 22.29 2.72 -10.46
C GLU A 44 22.86 1.68 -11.44
N GLN A 45 23.91 0.96 -11.03
CA GLN A 45 24.18 -0.35 -11.59
C GLN A 45 23.02 -1.22 -11.11
N PHE A 46 22.03 -1.35 -11.98
CA PHE A 46 21.06 -2.43 -11.97
C PHE A 46 21.88 -3.72 -11.94
N TYR A 47 22.16 -4.22 -10.75
CA TYR A 47 22.56 -5.61 -10.58
C TYR A 47 21.31 -6.38 -10.97
N PRO A 48 21.27 -7.07 -12.14
CA PRO A 48 20.19 -8.00 -12.37
C PRO A 48 20.19 -8.91 -11.16
N MET A 49 19.05 -8.99 -10.44
CA MET A 49 18.84 -10.14 -9.57
C MET A 49 19.19 -11.34 -10.43
N GLU A 50 20.15 -12.16 -9.97
CA GLU A 50 20.35 -13.46 -10.58
C GLU A 50 18.95 -14.07 -10.66
N TYR A 51 18.49 -14.32 -11.88
CA TYR A 51 17.28 -15.09 -12.14
C TYR A 51 17.58 -16.48 -11.59
N THR A 52 17.47 -16.65 -10.27
CA THR A 52 17.39 -17.96 -9.66
C THR A 52 16.22 -18.60 -10.38
N THR A 53 16.51 -19.74 -11.01
CA THR A 53 15.63 -20.48 -11.91
C THR A 53 14.32 -20.86 -11.21
N ARG A 54 13.41 -19.90 -11.07
CA ARG A 54 12.04 -20.08 -10.53
C ARG A 54 11.20 -20.98 -11.45
N ASP A 55 11.69 -21.27 -12.65
CA ASP A 55 11.15 -22.25 -13.61
C ASP A 55 10.99 -23.67 -13.03
N THR A 56 11.53 -23.94 -11.84
CA THR A 56 11.49 -25.27 -11.20
C THR A 56 10.63 -25.36 -9.94
N VAL A 57 9.99 -24.26 -9.48
CA VAL A 57 9.12 -24.31 -8.30
C VAL A 57 7.77 -24.88 -8.71
N ASN A 58 7.54 -26.16 -8.40
CA ASN A 58 6.19 -26.73 -8.44
C ASN A 58 5.35 -26.09 -7.33
N PHE A 59 4.57 -25.09 -7.69
CA PHE A 59 3.66 -24.42 -6.78
C PHE A 59 2.33 -25.18 -6.70
N PHE A 60 1.88 -25.46 -5.47
CA PHE A 60 0.60 -26.11 -5.21
C PHE A 60 -0.19 -25.24 -4.23
N TRP A 61 -1.48 -25.05 -4.50
CA TRP A 61 -2.41 -24.45 -3.54
C TRP A 61 -2.74 -25.46 -2.42
N PRO A 62 -3.15 -24.99 -1.23
CA PRO A 62 -3.57 -25.89 -0.15
C PRO A 62 -4.75 -26.77 -0.59
N ASP A 63 -4.88 -27.93 0.04
CA ASP A 63 -5.96 -28.89 -0.18
C ASP A 63 -6.17 -29.34 -1.64
N ASN A 64 -5.09 -29.30 -2.45
CA ASN A 64 -5.11 -29.60 -3.88
C ASN A 64 -6.04 -28.70 -4.72
N ASN A 65 -6.36 -27.51 -4.18
CA ASN A 65 -7.09 -26.47 -4.92
C ASN A 65 -6.37 -26.13 -6.23
N LYS A 66 -7.15 -25.69 -7.21
CA LYS A 66 -6.69 -25.36 -8.56
C LYS A 66 -6.36 -23.89 -8.71
N MET A 67 -6.85 -23.04 -7.82
CA MET A 67 -6.58 -21.60 -7.81
C MET A 67 -6.85 -21.03 -6.42
N ALA A 68 -6.44 -19.78 -6.22
CA ALA A 68 -6.85 -18.97 -5.07
C ALA A 68 -7.69 -17.76 -5.51
N LEU A 69 -8.67 -17.36 -4.72
CA LEU A 69 -9.56 -16.23 -4.98
C LEU A 69 -9.57 -15.29 -3.77
N SER A 70 -9.38 -13.99 -3.99
CA SER A 70 -9.61 -12.98 -2.96
C SER A 70 -10.66 -11.99 -3.41
N ILE A 71 -11.58 -11.64 -2.50
CA ILE A 71 -12.55 -10.57 -2.71
C ILE A 71 -12.10 -9.39 -1.85
N THR A 72 -11.88 -8.25 -2.51
CA THR A 72 -11.40 -7.04 -1.87
C THR A 72 -12.34 -5.88 -2.10
N PHE A 73 -12.37 -4.94 -1.17
CA PHE A 73 -13.18 -3.75 -1.25
C PHE A 73 -12.35 -2.50 -0.93
N ASP A 74 -12.52 -1.45 -1.72
CA ASP A 74 -11.82 -0.17 -1.54
C ASP A 74 -12.64 0.84 -0.75
N ASP A 75 -11.95 1.84 -0.21
CA ASP A 75 -12.47 3.03 0.46
C ASP A 75 -13.15 2.85 1.83
N ALA A 76 -13.45 1.64 2.29
CA ALA A 76 -14.33 1.44 3.47
C ALA A 76 -15.71 2.12 3.29
N ARG A 77 -16.34 1.95 2.12
CA ARG A 77 -17.66 2.52 1.82
C ARG A 77 -18.69 2.05 2.85
N ILE A 78 -19.58 2.95 3.27
CA ILE A 78 -20.63 2.64 4.26
C ILE A 78 -21.50 1.44 3.86
N SER A 79 -21.74 1.28 2.56
CA SER A 79 -22.52 0.17 1.98
C SER A 79 -21.88 -1.21 2.22
N GLN A 80 -20.55 -1.29 2.40
CA GLN A 80 -19.86 -2.55 2.72
C GLN A 80 -20.29 -3.09 4.10
N ILE A 81 -20.65 -2.19 5.02
CA ILE A 81 -21.21 -2.50 6.34
C ILE A 81 -22.73 -2.59 6.25
N ASP A 82 -23.39 -1.49 5.88
CA ASP A 82 -24.84 -1.31 6.04
C ASP A 82 -25.68 -2.05 5.00
N SER A 83 -25.17 -2.20 3.78
CA SER A 83 -25.88 -2.88 2.68
C SER A 83 -25.59 -4.38 2.64
N GLY A 84 -24.81 -4.89 3.60
CA GLY A 84 -24.62 -6.32 3.83
C GLY A 84 -23.41 -6.95 3.15
N GLY A 85 -22.45 -6.18 2.63
CA GLY A 85 -21.21 -6.72 2.04
C GLY A 85 -20.51 -7.71 2.98
N ILE A 86 -20.12 -7.25 4.17
CA ILE A 86 -19.53 -8.10 5.22
C ILE A 86 -20.47 -9.25 5.62
N SER A 87 -21.76 -8.96 5.80
CA SER A 87 -22.72 -10.00 6.20
C SER A 87 -22.89 -11.13 5.18
N ILE A 88 -22.75 -10.82 3.88
CA ILE A 88 -22.78 -11.83 2.81
C ILE A 88 -21.52 -12.68 2.88
N LEU A 89 -20.34 -12.08 3.06
CA LEU A 89 -19.10 -12.84 3.21
C LEU A 89 -19.16 -13.76 4.45
N ASP A 90 -19.57 -13.22 5.60
CA ASP A 90 -19.73 -13.94 6.86
C ASP A 90 -20.70 -15.12 6.74
N LYS A 91 -21.80 -14.97 6.01
CA LYS A 91 -22.80 -16.04 5.78
C LYS A 91 -22.18 -17.29 5.15
N TYR A 92 -21.13 -17.14 4.35
CA TYR A 92 -20.43 -18.24 3.68
C TYR A 92 -19.06 -18.54 4.31
N ASP A 93 -18.75 -17.95 5.47
CA ASP A 93 -17.43 -18.01 6.12
C ASP A 93 -16.27 -17.56 5.22
N VAL A 94 -16.56 -16.71 4.22
CA VAL A 94 -15.57 -16.17 3.29
C VAL A 94 -14.88 -14.97 3.94
N LYS A 95 -13.54 -14.90 3.85
CA LYS A 95 -12.77 -13.76 4.36
C LYS A 95 -12.42 -12.80 3.22
N GLY A 96 -13.00 -11.61 3.25
CA GLY A 96 -12.58 -10.49 2.38
C GLY A 96 -11.47 -9.62 2.96
N THR A 97 -10.88 -8.79 2.10
CA THR A 97 -9.94 -7.71 2.47
C THR A 97 -10.55 -6.35 2.20
N PHE A 98 -10.56 -5.49 3.19
CA PHE A 98 -11.08 -4.12 3.08
C PHE A 98 -9.93 -3.13 3.16
N TYR A 99 -9.65 -2.41 2.08
CA TYR A 99 -8.61 -1.40 2.04
C TYR A 99 -9.21 -0.06 2.37
N VAL A 100 -8.82 0.46 3.53
CA VAL A 100 -9.57 1.52 4.18
C VAL A 100 -8.90 2.87 3.99
N SER A 101 -9.71 3.82 3.54
CA SER A 101 -9.43 5.26 3.64
C SER A 101 -9.95 5.71 5.01
N PRO A 102 -9.08 6.07 5.99
CA PRO A 102 -9.47 6.22 7.39
C PRO A 102 -10.62 7.18 7.68
N GLU A 103 -10.86 8.19 6.83
CA GLU A 103 -12.00 9.10 6.99
C GLU A 103 -13.36 8.40 6.90
N ASN A 104 -13.44 7.30 6.16
CA ASN A 104 -14.68 6.54 5.96
C ASN A 104 -14.91 5.49 7.07
N LEU A 105 -13.91 5.23 7.92
CA LEU A 105 -14.08 4.31 9.06
C LEU A 105 -15.08 4.86 10.07
N ALA A 106 -15.09 6.17 10.29
CA ALA A 106 -16.15 6.82 11.07
C ALA A 106 -17.38 7.00 10.16
N PRO A 107 -18.58 6.56 10.55
CA PRO A 107 -19.04 6.24 11.91
C PRO A 107 -18.99 4.76 12.32
N HIS A 108 -18.62 3.80 11.48
CA HIS A 108 -18.83 2.36 11.73
C HIS A 108 -17.66 1.62 12.40
N ILE A 109 -16.92 2.27 13.30
CA ILE A 109 -15.68 1.72 13.85
C ILE A 109 -15.89 0.39 14.59
N ASP A 110 -16.96 0.26 15.37
CA ASP A 110 -17.24 -0.98 16.10
C ASP A 110 -17.69 -2.11 15.16
N ASP A 111 -18.24 -1.78 13.99
CA ASP A 111 -18.61 -2.76 12.96
C ASP A 111 -17.36 -3.26 12.22
N TRP A 112 -16.42 -2.36 11.91
CA TRP A 112 -15.11 -2.72 11.38
C TRP A 112 -14.29 -3.60 12.34
N LYS A 113 -14.39 -3.36 13.65
CA LYS A 113 -13.76 -4.25 14.65
C LYS A 113 -14.37 -5.64 14.64
N ARG A 114 -15.70 -5.77 14.52
CA ARG A 114 -16.34 -7.07 14.39
C ARG A 114 -15.96 -7.77 13.09
N ALA A 115 -15.80 -7.02 11.98
CA ALA A 115 -15.29 -7.59 10.73
C ALA A 115 -13.89 -8.21 10.92
N ILE A 116 -13.00 -7.52 11.64
CA ILE A 116 -11.68 -8.06 12.01
C ILE A 116 -11.81 -9.32 12.88
N GLU A 117 -12.67 -9.29 13.90
CA GLU A 117 -12.92 -10.45 14.77
C GLU A 117 -13.45 -11.67 13.99
N ASN A 118 -14.20 -11.44 12.90
CA ASN A 118 -14.68 -12.46 11.98
C ASN A 118 -13.60 -12.96 10.99
N GLY A 119 -12.38 -12.42 11.05
CA GLY A 119 -11.24 -12.82 10.24
C GLY A 119 -11.08 -12.06 8.92
N HIS A 120 -11.82 -10.96 8.72
CA HIS A 120 -11.58 -10.08 7.59
C HIS A 120 -10.26 -9.31 7.76
N GLU A 121 -9.58 -9.08 6.64
CA GLU A 121 -8.36 -8.30 6.62
C GLU A 121 -8.68 -6.80 6.44
N ILE A 122 -7.91 -5.95 7.14
CA ILE A 122 -7.91 -4.50 6.94
C ILE A 122 -6.58 -4.09 6.30
N GLY A 123 -6.64 -3.62 5.05
CA GLY A 123 -5.52 -3.07 4.29
C GLY A 123 -5.51 -1.53 4.30
N ASN A 124 -4.40 -0.95 3.85
CA ASN A 124 -4.23 0.51 3.75
C ASN A 124 -4.63 1.03 2.36
N HIS A 125 -5.44 2.09 2.30
CA HIS A 125 -5.81 2.77 1.05
C HIS A 125 -5.45 4.27 1.02
N THR A 126 -4.38 4.63 1.73
CA THR A 126 -3.94 6.00 2.04
C THR A 126 -4.97 6.80 2.85
N THR A 127 -4.59 8.01 3.27
CA THR A 127 -5.50 8.92 3.96
C THR A 127 -6.31 9.77 2.99
N THR A 128 -5.71 10.17 1.87
CA THR A 128 -6.30 11.18 0.99
C THR A 128 -6.74 10.66 -0.37
N HIS A 129 -6.56 9.37 -0.63
CA HIS A 129 -6.86 8.72 -1.91
C HIS A 129 -6.31 9.53 -3.11
N PRO A 130 -4.99 9.83 -3.14
CA PRO A 130 -4.41 10.64 -4.20
C PRO A 130 -4.45 9.89 -5.53
N CYS A 131 -5.09 10.47 -6.53
CA CYS A 131 -5.09 9.99 -7.90
C CYS A 131 -4.51 11.04 -8.85
N SER A 132 -4.27 10.64 -10.09
CA SER A 132 -3.81 11.52 -11.16
C SER A 132 -4.79 12.65 -11.42
N VAL A 133 -4.24 13.80 -11.76
CA VAL A 133 -5.00 14.97 -12.20
C VAL A 133 -5.91 14.66 -13.40
N ASN A 134 -5.60 13.64 -14.20
CA ASN A 134 -6.37 13.24 -15.37
C ASN A 134 -7.81 12.82 -15.05
N PHE A 135 -8.09 12.39 -13.82
CA PHE A 135 -9.45 12.06 -13.41
C PHE A 135 -10.34 13.30 -13.22
N GLY A 136 -9.77 14.52 -13.16
CA GLY A 136 -10.52 15.78 -13.19
C GLY A 136 -11.29 16.16 -11.92
N TRP A 137 -11.62 15.19 -11.06
CA TRP A 137 -12.33 15.39 -9.79
C TRP A 137 -11.44 15.75 -8.60
N HIS A 138 -10.11 15.63 -8.72
CA HIS A 138 -9.16 16.00 -7.66
C HIS A 138 -8.27 17.14 -8.13
N ARG A 139 -8.46 18.33 -7.55
CA ARG A 139 -7.75 19.56 -7.97
C ARG A 139 -6.65 20.03 -7.01
N ARG A 140 -6.48 19.40 -5.85
CA ARG A 140 -5.58 19.92 -4.80
C ARG A 140 -4.63 18.91 -4.16
N LYS A 141 -4.78 17.60 -4.42
CA LYS A 141 -3.89 16.53 -3.94
C LYS A 141 -3.81 15.42 -4.99
N THR A 142 -3.06 15.69 -6.06
CA THR A 142 -2.89 14.74 -7.16
C THR A 142 -1.49 14.14 -7.11
N LEU A 143 -1.34 12.92 -7.60
CA LEU A 143 -0.06 12.20 -7.61
C LEU A 143 1.05 12.99 -8.31
N GLU A 144 0.70 13.78 -9.33
CA GLU A 144 1.67 14.62 -10.06
C GLU A 144 2.30 15.72 -9.19
N ASN A 145 1.60 16.14 -8.13
CA ASN A 145 2.07 17.14 -7.19
C ASN A 145 2.69 16.52 -5.92
N TYR A 146 2.71 15.18 -5.82
CA TYR A 146 3.30 14.48 -4.69
C TYR A 146 4.79 14.22 -4.93
N SER A 147 5.58 14.28 -3.85
CA SER A 147 6.89 13.64 -3.77
C SER A 147 6.77 12.25 -3.13
N LEU A 148 7.85 11.45 -3.17
CA LEU A 148 7.92 10.19 -2.43
C LEU A 148 7.72 10.39 -0.92
N THR A 149 8.16 11.54 -0.40
CA THR A 149 7.94 11.91 1.01
C THR A 149 6.48 12.19 1.30
N ASP A 150 5.76 12.83 0.38
CA ASP A 150 4.34 13.16 0.57
C ASP A 150 3.48 11.90 0.58
N ILE A 151 3.66 11.01 -0.41
CA ILE A 151 2.94 9.73 -0.44
C ILE A 151 3.30 8.84 0.75
N TYR A 152 4.58 8.79 1.16
CA TYR A 152 4.99 8.09 2.38
C TYR A 152 4.24 8.60 3.62
N ASN A 153 4.16 9.92 3.79
CA ASN A 153 3.48 10.50 4.95
C ASN A 153 1.97 10.23 4.92
N ASP A 154 1.36 10.22 3.74
CA ASP A 154 -0.05 9.89 3.53
C ASP A 154 -0.34 8.44 3.95
N ILE A 155 0.43 7.49 3.40
CA ILE A 155 0.37 6.06 3.73
C ILE A 155 0.61 5.83 5.23
N ASN A 156 1.68 6.40 5.79
CA ASN A 156 2.04 6.23 7.19
C ASN A 156 1.02 6.85 8.15
N THR A 157 0.34 7.93 7.73
CA THR A 157 -0.76 8.51 8.51
C THR A 157 -1.94 7.55 8.56
N ALA A 158 -2.28 6.93 7.43
CA ALA A 158 -3.33 5.91 7.40
C ALA A 158 -2.99 4.69 8.27
N ASN A 159 -1.76 4.16 8.18
CA ASN A 159 -1.29 3.07 9.06
C ASN A 159 -1.49 3.39 10.54
N LYS A 160 -1.07 4.59 10.97
CA LYS A 160 -1.21 5.01 12.38
C LYS A 160 -2.67 5.11 12.82
N ILE A 161 -3.56 5.62 11.97
CA ILE A 161 -4.97 5.76 12.31
C ILE A 161 -5.63 4.40 12.38
N ILE A 162 -5.37 3.53 11.42
CA ILE A 162 -5.92 2.16 11.42
C ILE A 162 -5.46 1.43 12.68
N ALA A 163 -4.16 1.48 12.99
CA ALA A 163 -3.60 0.90 14.21
C ALA A 163 -4.25 1.45 15.47
N GLU A 164 -4.45 2.75 15.56
CA GLU A 164 -5.02 3.38 16.74
C GLU A 164 -6.52 3.09 16.90
N VAL A 165 -7.27 3.18 15.80
CA VAL A 165 -8.74 3.12 15.83
C VAL A 165 -9.23 1.67 15.86
N LEU A 166 -8.64 0.81 15.03
CA LEU A 166 -9.05 -0.57 14.82
C LEU A 166 -8.19 -1.58 15.59
N GLY A 167 -6.99 -1.19 16.04
CA GLY A 167 -6.11 -2.06 16.82
C GLY A 167 -5.28 -3.04 15.98
N VAL A 168 -5.28 -2.89 14.65
CA VAL A 168 -4.55 -3.76 13.71
C VAL A 168 -3.54 -2.95 12.88
N GLN A 169 -2.40 -3.55 12.57
CA GLN A 169 -1.44 -2.96 11.62
C GLN A 169 -1.77 -3.46 10.20
N PRO A 170 -2.01 -2.57 9.23
CA PRO A 170 -2.16 -3.00 7.85
C PRO A 170 -0.89 -3.66 7.34
N VAL A 171 -1.03 -4.86 6.76
CA VAL A 171 0.06 -5.61 6.12
C VAL A 171 -0.06 -5.60 4.60
N SER A 172 -1.22 -5.27 4.05
CA SER A 172 -1.45 -5.07 2.62
C SER A 172 -1.81 -3.62 2.30
N PHE A 173 -1.53 -3.22 1.05
CA PHE A 173 -1.81 -1.90 0.52
C PHE A 173 -2.56 -2.01 -0.82
N ALA A 174 -3.48 -1.06 -1.07
CA ALA A 174 -4.12 -0.89 -2.35
C ALA A 174 -3.76 0.48 -2.92
N TYR A 175 -3.25 0.50 -4.14
CA TYR A 175 -2.90 1.74 -4.84
C TYR A 175 -4.19 2.49 -5.21
N PRO A 176 -4.42 3.73 -4.71
CA PRO A 176 -5.56 4.53 -5.12
C PRO A 176 -5.59 4.70 -6.65
N CYS A 177 -6.75 4.42 -7.25
CA CYS A 177 -6.94 4.40 -8.70
C CYS A 177 -5.98 3.46 -9.48
N GLY A 178 -5.28 2.53 -8.81
CA GLY A 178 -4.29 1.62 -9.41
C GLY A 178 -2.98 2.27 -9.86
N GLN A 179 -2.70 3.51 -9.43
CA GLN A 179 -1.59 4.30 -9.98
C GLN A 179 -0.34 4.23 -9.10
N THR A 180 0.80 3.92 -9.69
CA THR A 180 2.03 3.56 -8.97
C THR A 180 3.10 4.66 -8.97
N PHE A 181 2.77 5.89 -9.37
CA PHE A 181 3.73 6.98 -9.54
C PHE A 181 3.41 8.21 -8.70
N VAL A 182 4.42 9.03 -8.47
CA VAL A 182 4.31 10.43 -8.00
C VAL A 182 5.14 11.34 -8.91
N GLY A 183 4.87 12.64 -8.89
CA GLY A 183 5.54 13.60 -9.77
C GLY A 183 5.07 13.49 -11.23
N MET A 184 5.72 14.24 -12.12
CA MET A 184 5.33 14.35 -13.53
C MET A 184 6.55 14.44 -14.47
N GLY A 185 6.37 13.98 -15.71
CA GLY A 185 7.41 14.04 -16.75
C GLY A 185 8.71 13.36 -16.33
N VAL A 186 9.84 13.99 -16.61
CA VAL A 186 11.18 13.48 -16.22
C VAL A 186 11.38 13.38 -14.71
N ASN A 187 10.51 13.99 -13.91
CA ASN A 187 10.55 13.92 -12.44
C ASN A 187 9.59 12.87 -11.87
N ALA A 188 8.85 12.14 -12.71
CA ALA A 188 7.97 11.08 -12.26
C ALA A 188 8.78 9.93 -11.63
N LYS A 189 8.33 9.43 -10.47
CA LYS A 189 8.97 8.34 -9.74
C LYS A 189 7.95 7.28 -9.39
N SER A 190 8.32 6.01 -9.56
CA SER A 190 7.54 4.90 -9.02
C SER A 190 7.62 4.91 -7.49
N TYR A 191 6.49 4.69 -6.82
CA TYR A 191 6.46 4.44 -5.38
C TYR A 191 6.23 2.95 -5.05
N VAL A 192 6.33 2.04 -6.02
CA VAL A 192 6.31 0.58 -5.80
C VAL A 192 7.39 0.13 -4.82
N PRO A 193 8.67 0.58 -4.91
CA PRO A 193 9.68 0.18 -3.93
C PRO A 193 9.33 0.62 -2.51
N LEU A 194 8.61 1.74 -2.36
CA LEU A 194 8.12 2.19 -1.07
C LEU A 194 7.07 1.21 -0.53
N ILE A 195 6.10 0.79 -1.35
CA ILE A 195 5.09 -0.20 -0.96
C ILE A 195 5.74 -1.53 -0.59
N SER A 196 6.67 -2.04 -1.42
CA SER A 196 7.44 -3.26 -1.14
C SER A 196 8.19 -3.20 0.20
N SER A 197 8.64 -2.02 0.62
CA SER A 197 9.32 -1.86 1.92
C SER A 197 8.38 -1.76 3.12
N MET A 198 7.10 -1.46 2.90
CA MET A 198 6.13 -1.13 3.95
C MET A 198 5.03 -2.15 4.13
N PHE A 199 4.79 -3.00 3.14
CA PHE A 199 3.68 -3.95 3.11
C PHE A 199 4.13 -5.29 2.52
N GLU A 200 3.47 -6.36 2.96
CA GLU A 200 3.62 -7.69 2.40
C GLU A 200 3.11 -7.74 0.96
N SER A 201 2.03 -7.01 0.67
CA SER A 201 1.44 -6.96 -0.66
C SER A 201 0.95 -5.57 -1.05
N GLY A 202 1.00 -5.29 -2.35
CA GLY A 202 0.50 -4.08 -2.98
C GLY A 202 -0.42 -4.43 -4.15
N ARG A 203 -1.70 -4.11 -4.04
CA ARG A 203 -2.73 -4.48 -5.01
C ARG A 203 -3.09 -3.30 -5.92
N LEU A 204 -3.00 -3.53 -7.23
CA LEU A 204 -3.33 -2.58 -8.29
C LEU A 204 -4.83 -2.57 -8.57
N TYR A 205 -5.29 -1.62 -9.38
CA TYR A 205 -6.61 -1.63 -10.01
C TYR A 205 -6.41 -1.79 -11.51
N SER A 206 -6.28 -3.04 -11.97
CA SER A 206 -5.81 -3.39 -13.31
C SER A 206 -6.20 -4.80 -13.69
N SER A 207 -6.37 -5.08 -14.97
CA SER A 207 -6.74 -6.43 -15.41
C SER A 207 -5.62 -7.46 -15.31
N GLY A 208 -5.96 -8.70 -15.02
CA GLY A 208 -5.05 -9.83 -14.95
C GLY A 208 -5.27 -10.77 -13.77
N THR A 209 -4.38 -11.76 -13.68
CA THR A 209 -4.32 -12.77 -12.61
C THR A 209 -2.88 -12.84 -12.11
N VAL A 210 -2.72 -13.21 -10.86
CA VAL A 210 -1.42 -13.27 -10.18
C VAL A 210 -0.79 -14.64 -10.41
N ASN A 211 0.41 -14.67 -11.01
CA ASN A 211 1.22 -15.87 -11.05
C ASN A 211 1.90 -16.10 -9.69
N PRO A 212 1.53 -17.16 -8.95
CA PRO A 212 2.05 -17.38 -7.59
C PRO A 212 3.51 -17.82 -7.55
N VAL A 213 4.18 -18.06 -8.68
CA VAL A 213 5.62 -18.35 -8.73
C VAL A 213 6.45 -17.09 -8.97
N PHE A 214 5.97 -16.15 -9.78
CA PHE A 214 6.79 -15.07 -10.32
C PHE A 214 6.33 -13.65 -9.99
N CYS A 215 5.12 -13.46 -9.44
CA CYS A 215 4.60 -12.12 -9.24
C CYS A 215 5.49 -11.26 -8.33
N ASP A 216 5.52 -9.96 -8.61
CA ASP A 216 5.96 -8.96 -7.66
C ASP A 216 4.83 -8.71 -6.65
N MET A 217 5.08 -9.04 -5.39
CA MET A 217 4.07 -8.92 -4.33
C MET A 217 3.64 -7.46 -4.11
N ALA A 218 4.45 -6.48 -4.50
CA ALA A 218 4.09 -5.06 -4.40
C ALA A 218 3.23 -4.57 -5.57
N GLN A 219 2.92 -5.41 -6.57
CA GLN A 219 2.16 -5.05 -7.78
C GLN A 219 1.25 -6.18 -8.26
N LEU A 220 0.31 -6.58 -7.41
CA LEU A 220 -0.66 -7.62 -7.71
C LEU A 220 -1.81 -7.07 -8.57
N PRO A 221 -2.04 -7.57 -9.80
CA PRO A 221 -3.22 -7.17 -10.58
C PRO A 221 -4.51 -7.61 -9.90
N ALA A 222 -5.58 -6.85 -10.10
CA ALA A 222 -6.91 -7.15 -9.57
C ALA A 222 -8.01 -6.65 -10.52
N GLU A 223 -8.93 -7.54 -10.84
CA GLU A 223 -10.07 -7.26 -11.72
C GLU A 223 -11.21 -6.61 -10.92
N SER A 224 -11.93 -5.68 -11.54
CA SER A 224 -13.12 -5.11 -10.90
C SER A 224 -14.26 -6.13 -10.89
N ILE A 225 -14.94 -6.26 -9.75
CA ILE A 225 -16.23 -6.96 -9.64
C ILE A 225 -17.43 -6.02 -9.87
N ASP A 226 -17.19 -4.70 -9.82
CA ASP A 226 -18.25 -3.71 -9.91
C ASP A 226 -18.95 -3.78 -11.27
N ASN A 227 -20.28 -3.69 -11.23
CA ASN A 227 -21.18 -3.75 -12.37
C ASN A 227 -21.07 -5.03 -13.23
N LYS A 228 -20.47 -6.10 -12.70
CA LYS A 228 -20.39 -7.40 -13.38
C LYS A 228 -21.45 -8.37 -12.92
N SER A 229 -21.96 -9.17 -13.85
CA SER A 229 -22.78 -10.34 -13.53
C SER A 229 -21.90 -11.47 -12.98
N PHE A 230 -22.52 -12.47 -12.34
CA PHE A 230 -21.78 -13.64 -11.89
C PHE A 230 -21.16 -14.42 -13.07
N GLU A 231 -21.82 -14.48 -14.22
CA GLU A 231 -21.32 -15.15 -15.42
C GLU A 231 -20.01 -14.53 -15.90
N GLU A 232 -19.92 -13.19 -15.93
CA GLU A 232 -18.67 -12.51 -16.28
C GLU A 232 -17.54 -12.81 -15.28
N ILE A 233 -17.86 -12.87 -13.98
CA ILE A 233 -16.88 -13.20 -12.96
C ILE A 233 -16.47 -14.67 -13.04
N LEU A 234 -17.39 -15.57 -13.37
CA LEU A 234 -17.12 -16.98 -13.55
C LEU A 234 -16.13 -17.21 -14.69
N GLU A 235 -16.19 -16.44 -15.77
CA GLU A 235 -15.17 -16.50 -16.84
C GLU A 235 -13.77 -16.14 -16.33
N LEU A 236 -13.66 -15.13 -15.46
CA LEU A 236 -12.38 -14.75 -14.83
C LEU A 236 -11.86 -15.85 -13.90
N ILE A 237 -12.74 -16.42 -13.07
CA ILE A 237 -12.43 -17.55 -12.17
C ILE A 237 -11.92 -18.74 -13.00
N GLU A 238 -12.63 -19.12 -14.05
CA GLU A 238 -12.25 -20.24 -14.91
C GLU A 238 -10.91 -20.01 -15.63
N ASN A 239 -10.63 -18.77 -16.05
CA ASN A 239 -9.35 -18.40 -16.63
C ASN A 239 -8.20 -18.53 -15.61
N ALA A 240 -8.39 -18.04 -14.39
CA ALA A 240 -7.41 -18.19 -13.30
C ALA A 240 -7.18 -19.66 -12.95
N ARG A 241 -8.26 -20.44 -12.84
CA ARG A 241 -8.27 -21.87 -12.55
C ARG A 241 -7.51 -22.69 -13.60
N LYS A 242 -7.71 -22.40 -14.89
CA LYS A 242 -6.97 -23.06 -15.99
C LYS A 242 -5.46 -22.82 -15.89
N LYS A 243 -5.04 -21.68 -15.34
CA LYS A 243 -3.63 -21.28 -15.23
C LYS A 243 -3.00 -21.62 -13.88
N GLY A 244 -3.78 -22.11 -12.91
CA GLY A 244 -3.28 -22.33 -11.55
C GLY A 244 -3.03 -21.04 -10.77
N GLN A 245 -3.65 -19.93 -11.15
CA GLN A 245 -3.29 -18.58 -10.70
C GLN A 245 -4.22 -18.04 -9.62
N TRP A 246 -3.79 -16.98 -8.95
CA TRP A 246 -4.60 -16.27 -7.98
C TRP A 246 -5.38 -15.12 -8.65
N LEU A 247 -6.70 -15.10 -8.48
CA LEU A 247 -7.56 -14.01 -8.92
C LEU A 247 -7.88 -13.11 -7.72
N ILE A 248 -7.66 -11.81 -7.88
CA ILE A 248 -8.08 -10.80 -6.91
C ILE A 248 -9.20 -9.99 -7.54
N LEU A 249 -10.34 -9.91 -6.87
CA LEU A 249 -11.48 -9.10 -7.26
C LEU A 249 -11.51 -7.81 -6.41
N THR A 250 -11.82 -6.68 -7.03
CA THR A 250 -11.91 -5.37 -6.36
C THR A 250 -13.30 -4.79 -6.56
N GLY A 251 -14.02 -4.56 -5.46
CA GLY A 251 -15.31 -3.87 -5.43
C GLY A 251 -15.24 -2.56 -4.67
N HIS A 252 -16.28 -1.73 -4.80
CA HIS A 252 -16.42 -0.48 -4.05
C HIS A 252 -17.69 -0.48 -3.21
N ASP A 253 -18.78 0.07 -3.73
CA ASP A 253 -20.07 0.06 -3.05
C ASP A 253 -20.73 -1.32 -3.17
N VAL A 254 -21.50 -1.74 -2.16
CA VAL A 254 -22.28 -2.98 -2.21
C VAL A 254 -23.76 -2.65 -2.24
N GLY A 255 -24.51 -3.19 -3.19
CA GLY A 255 -25.94 -2.92 -3.27
C GLY A 255 -26.59 -3.35 -4.57
N GLU A 256 -27.74 -2.75 -4.83
CA GLU A 256 -28.37 -2.77 -6.16
C GLU A 256 -27.86 -1.58 -6.96
N HIS A 257 -27.84 -1.70 -8.28
CA HIS A 257 -27.57 -0.55 -9.14
C HIS A 257 -28.73 0.45 -9.01
N ASN A 258 -28.54 1.46 -8.16
CA ASN A 258 -29.50 2.52 -7.95
C ASN A 258 -28.94 3.78 -8.61
N ASP A 259 -29.81 4.57 -9.27
CA ASP A 259 -29.61 5.86 -9.98
C ASP A 259 -28.91 6.98 -9.15
N THR A 260 -28.30 6.65 -8.03
CA THR A 260 -27.50 7.51 -7.14
C THR A 260 -26.21 8.08 -7.77
N GLY A 261 -25.84 7.65 -8.98
CA GLY A 261 -24.69 8.19 -9.71
C GLY A 261 -23.32 7.69 -9.25
N TYR A 262 -23.25 6.67 -8.39
CA TYR A 262 -22.01 5.95 -8.11
C TYR A 262 -21.75 4.92 -9.22
N ASN A 263 -20.66 5.12 -9.96
CA ASN A 263 -20.36 4.32 -11.16
C ASN A 263 -19.76 2.93 -10.86
N LEU A 264 -19.47 2.58 -9.60
CA LEU A 264 -18.80 1.34 -9.21
C LEU A 264 -19.58 0.66 -8.08
N VAL A 265 -20.45 -0.29 -8.43
CA VAL A 265 -21.29 -1.02 -7.48
C VAL A 265 -21.15 -2.52 -7.68
N THR A 266 -20.77 -3.22 -6.62
CA THR A 266 -20.80 -4.67 -6.52
C THR A 266 -22.22 -5.14 -6.20
N SER A 267 -22.82 -5.87 -7.14
CA SER A 267 -24.15 -6.47 -6.93
C SER A 267 -24.12 -7.48 -5.78
N LYS A 268 -25.09 -7.40 -4.87
CA LYS A 268 -25.25 -8.40 -3.80
C LYS A 268 -25.51 -9.80 -4.35
N ILE A 269 -26.27 -9.91 -5.43
CA ILE A 269 -26.58 -11.19 -6.09
C ILE A 269 -25.30 -11.80 -6.66
N THR A 270 -24.48 -10.99 -7.35
CA THR A 270 -23.18 -11.43 -7.85
C THR A 270 -22.25 -11.85 -6.71
N LEU A 271 -22.15 -11.03 -5.65
CA LEU A 271 -21.29 -11.32 -4.50
C LEU A 271 -21.69 -12.64 -3.81
N GLU A 272 -22.98 -12.84 -3.58
CA GLU A 272 -23.52 -14.07 -2.97
C GLU A 272 -23.28 -15.30 -3.87
N ALA A 273 -23.45 -15.15 -5.18
CA ALA A 273 -23.19 -16.22 -6.15
C ALA A 273 -21.70 -16.64 -6.16
N ILE A 274 -20.78 -15.66 -6.10
CA ILE A 274 -19.34 -15.93 -5.99
C ILE A 274 -19.04 -16.68 -4.69
N CYS A 275 -19.54 -16.21 -3.55
CA CYS A 275 -19.30 -16.85 -2.26
C CYS A 275 -19.79 -18.29 -2.26
N LYS A 276 -21.03 -18.51 -2.75
CA LYS A 276 -21.62 -19.84 -2.86
C LYS A 276 -20.80 -20.76 -3.77
N TYR A 277 -20.36 -20.27 -4.93
CA TYR A 277 -19.59 -21.05 -5.89
C TYR A 277 -18.19 -21.39 -5.37
N ALA A 278 -17.47 -20.39 -4.87
CA ALA A 278 -16.08 -20.57 -4.41
C ALA A 278 -15.97 -21.39 -3.12
N SER A 279 -17.01 -21.41 -2.28
CA SER A 279 -17.03 -22.21 -1.05
C SER A 279 -17.41 -23.68 -1.29
N ASP A 280 -17.86 -24.05 -2.49
CA ASP A 280 -18.09 -25.45 -2.85
C ASP A 280 -16.74 -26.13 -3.15
N PRO A 281 -16.31 -27.12 -2.33
CA PRO A 281 -14.99 -27.74 -2.48
C PRO A 281 -14.83 -28.48 -3.81
N THR A 282 -15.93 -28.84 -4.49
CA THR A 282 -15.87 -29.49 -5.81
C THR A 282 -15.35 -28.56 -6.90
N ASN A 283 -15.41 -27.24 -6.70
CA ASN A 283 -14.87 -26.26 -7.62
C ASN A 283 -13.35 -26.06 -7.46
N GLY A 284 -12.76 -26.55 -6.36
CA GLY A 284 -11.32 -26.53 -6.12
C GLY A 284 -10.74 -25.11 -6.05
N ILE A 285 -11.41 -24.23 -5.33
CA ILE A 285 -11.00 -22.83 -5.14
C ILE A 285 -10.64 -22.63 -3.68
N TRP A 286 -9.42 -22.13 -3.43
CA TRP A 286 -9.09 -21.59 -2.11
C TRP A 286 -9.51 -20.12 -2.06
N ILE A 287 -10.64 -19.83 -1.44
CA ILE A 287 -11.10 -18.45 -1.24
C ILE A 287 -10.69 -17.93 0.14
N ASP A 288 -9.95 -16.82 0.17
CA ASP A 288 -9.47 -16.22 1.42
C ASP A 288 -9.07 -14.74 1.23
N ASN A 289 -8.73 -14.06 2.32
CA ASN A 289 -8.24 -12.69 2.29
C ASN A 289 -6.84 -12.61 1.66
N VAL A 290 -6.45 -11.41 1.23
CA VAL A 290 -5.20 -11.15 0.52
C VAL A 290 -3.98 -11.50 1.37
N HIS A 291 -3.97 -11.17 2.66
CA HIS A 291 -2.88 -11.49 3.58
C HIS A 291 -2.61 -13.00 3.64
N ASN A 292 -3.63 -13.82 3.87
CA ASN A 292 -3.47 -15.27 4.01
C ASN A 292 -2.89 -15.90 2.73
N ILE A 293 -3.39 -15.50 1.56
CA ILE A 293 -2.89 -15.99 0.27
C ILE A 293 -1.48 -15.45 -0.02
N ALA A 294 -1.21 -14.18 0.27
CA ALA A 294 0.11 -13.57 0.11
C ALA A 294 1.16 -14.24 0.99
N SER A 295 0.87 -14.45 2.28
CA SER A 295 1.75 -15.13 3.22
C SER A 295 2.04 -16.57 2.78
N TYR A 296 1.03 -17.29 2.28
CA TYR A 296 1.23 -18.63 1.74
C TYR A 296 2.14 -18.63 0.51
N ILE A 297 1.95 -17.69 -0.41
CA ILE A 297 2.81 -17.56 -1.59
C ILE A 297 4.25 -17.28 -1.18
N ASN A 298 4.47 -16.35 -0.25
CA ASN A 298 5.80 -16.00 0.25
C ASN A 298 6.47 -17.21 0.93
N ASP A 299 5.75 -17.95 1.78
CA ASP A 299 6.22 -19.19 2.40
C ASP A 299 6.65 -20.23 1.35
N LYS A 300 5.81 -20.48 0.33
CA LYS A 300 6.13 -21.43 -0.75
C LYS A 300 7.28 -21.02 -1.65
N ARG A 301 7.64 -19.74 -1.66
CA ARG A 301 8.79 -19.22 -2.41
C ARG A 301 10.07 -19.19 -1.57
N ASP A 302 10.03 -19.62 -0.31
CA ASP A 302 11.09 -19.40 0.67
C ASP A 302 11.49 -17.92 0.79
N GLU A 303 10.55 -17.01 0.49
CA GLU A 303 10.75 -15.58 0.69
C GLU A 303 10.60 -15.30 2.19
N LYS A 304 11.51 -14.50 2.75
CA LYS A 304 11.47 -14.19 4.18
C LYS A 304 10.09 -13.62 4.52
N PRO A 305 9.45 -14.06 5.62
CA PRO A 305 8.17 -13.52 6.01
C PRO A 305 8.29 -12.00 6.13
N PHE A 306 7.23 -11.29 5.70
CA PHE A 306 7.20 -9.84 5.79
C PHE A 306 7.40 -9.43 7.26
N ILE A 307 8.52 -8.78 7.54
CA ILE A 307 8.81 -8.15 8.83
C ILE A 307 8.69 -6.66 8.60
N TYR A 308 7.84 -5.98 9.36
CA TYR A 308 7.69 -4.53 9.31
C TYR A 308 9.08 -3.86 9.40
N LEU A 309 9.59 -3.37 8.27
CA LEU A 309 10.93 -2.79 8.20
C LEU A 309 10.87 -1.42 8.87
N SER A 310 11.35 -1.37 10.11
CA SER A 310 11.43 -0.12 10.88
C SER A 310 12.35 0.95 10.27
N GLU A 311 13.11 0.62 9.22
CA GLU A 311 14.27 1.40 8.77
C GLU A 311 14.28 1.85 7.30
N TYR A 312 13.12 2.14 6.68
CA TYR A 312 13.19 3.16 5.63
C TYR A 312 13.52 4.47 6.34
N LYS A 313 14.79 4.92 6.29
CA LYS A 313 15.25 6.20 6.83
C LYS A 313 14.20 7.24 6.46
N LYS A 314 13.39 7.68 7.43
CA LYS A 314 12.31 8.67 7.23
C LYS A 314 12.84 9.71 6.26
N PRO A 315 12.38 9.77 5.00
CA PRO A 315 12.87 10.76 4.07
C PRO A 315 12.62 12.10 4.73
N SER A 316 13.71 12.85 4.98
CA SER A 316 13.81 13.93 5.97
C SER A 316 12.51 14.73 6.06
N GLY A 317 11.64 14.34 6.99
CA GLY A 317 10.25 14.81 7.01
C GLY A 317 10.23 16.26 7.48
N SER A 318 9.64 17.15 6.68
CA SER A 318 9.43 18.54 7.07
C SER A 318 8.62 18.60 8.39
N LEU A 319 8.87 19.63 9.21
CA LEU A 319 8.09 19.86 10.44
C LEU A 319 6.58 19.89 10.15
N TYR A 320 6.21 20.37 8.95
CA TYR A 320 4.84 20.43 8.46
C TYR A 320 4.18 19.05 8.35
N SER A 321 4.87 18.03 7.82
CA SER A 321 4.27 16.70 7.65
C SER A 321 4.02 16.01 9.00
N LYS A 322 4.92 16.19 9.97
CA LYS A 322 4.72 15.69 11.34
C LYS A 322 3.52 16.33 12.03
N LEU A 323 3.37 17.64 11.91
CA LEU A 323 2.22 18.36 12.46
C LEU A 323 0.91 17.95 11.79
N TRP A 324 0.93 17.75 10.46
CA TRP A 324 -0.24 17.30 9.70
C TRP A 324 -0.76 15.95 10.19
N SER A 325 0.10 14.92 10.32
CA SER A 325 -0.31 13.61 10.83
C SER A 325 -0.90 13.69 12.24
N VAL A 326 -0.29 14.46 13.15
CA VAL A 326 -0.78 14.62 14.53
C VAL A 326 -2.16 15.28 14.56
N CYS A 327 -2.35 16.34 13.77
CA CYS A 327 -3.64 17.03 13.67
C CYS A 327 -4.73 16.14 13.09
N TYR A 328 -4.41 15.38 12.04
CA TYR A 328 -5.38 14.50 11.37
C TYR A 328 -5.79 13.32 12.27
N ILE A 329 -4.83 12.67 12.94
CA ILE A 329 -5.09 11.65 13.96
C ILE A 329 -5.99 12.22 15.07
N SER A 330 -5.69 13.42 15.58
CA SER A 330 -6.49 14.04 16.64
C SER A 330 -7.94 14.29 16.23
N LYS A 331 -8.18 14.72 14.98
CA LYS A 331 -9.54 14.88 14.44
C LYS A 331 -10.29 13.55 14.37
N MET A 332 -9.64 12.47 13.95
CA MET A 332 -10.23 11.13 13.90
C MET A 332 -10.55 10.58 15.28
N LYS A 333 -9.69 10.80 16.29
CA LYS A 333 -10.01 10.46 17.69
C LYS A 333 -11.28 11.17 18.14
N ILE A 334 -11.41 12.46 17.87
CA ILE A 334 -12.61 13.23 18.25
C ILE A 334 -13.86 12.68 17.55
N ALA A 335 -13.77 12.35 16.26
CA ALA A 335 -14.89 11.73 15.53
C ALA A 335 -15.30 10.39 16.15
N TYR A 336 -14.33 9.54 16.48
CA TYR A 336 -14.57 8.26 17.16
C TYR A 336 -15.21 8.42 18.54
N TYR A 337 -14.70 9.33 19.38
CA TYR A 337 -15.28 9.58 20.70
C TYR A 337 -16.70 10.12 20.61
N LYS A 338 -16.98 11.01 19.64
CA LYS A 338 -18.33 11.49 19.37
C LYS A 338 -19.27 10.37 18.97
N TYR A 339 -18.83 9.46 18.10
CA TYR A 339 -19.59 8.27 17.73
C TYR A 339 -19.90 7.41 18.95
N LYS A 340 -18.89 7.08 19.77
CA LYS A 340 -19.07 6.29 21.01
C LYS A 340 -20.05 6.93 21.98
N ILE A 341 -19.96 8.24 22.18
CA ILE A 341 -20.90 8.98 23.03
C ILE A 341 -22.31 8.91 22.43
N GLY A 342 -22.45 9.09 21.11
CA GLY A 342 -23.73 8.98 20.41
C GLY A 342 -24.39 7.60 20.56
N GLN A 343 -23.61 6.52 20.44
CA GLN A 343 -24.13 5.16 20.63
C GLN A 343 -24.54 4.90 22.08
N LYS A 344 -23.75 5.38 23.05
CA LYS A 344 -24.09 5.26 24.48
C LYS A 344 -25.36 6.02 24.85
N ILE A 345 -25.62 7.17 24.21
CA ILE A 345 -26.86 7.94 24.40
C ILE A 345 -28.06 7.20 23.79
N LYS A 346 -27.90 6.50 22.67
CA LYS A 346 -28.98 5.73 22.03
C LYS A 346 -29.34 4.44 22.77
N SER A 347 -28.44 3.91 23.60
CA SER A 347 -28.66 2.68 24.36
C SER A 347 -29.13 2.90 25.82
N LEU A 348 -29.27 4.17 26.24
CA LEU A 348 -29.89 4.59 27.50
C LEU A 348 -31.32 5.04 27.22
#